data_AF-A0A9P5WXG0-F1
#
_entry.id   AF-A0A9P5WXG0-F1
#
_cell.length_a   1.000
_cell.length_b   1.000
_cell.length_c   1.000
_cell.angle_alpha   90.00
_cell.angle_beta   90.00
_cell.angle_gamma   90.00
#
_symmetry.space_group_name_H-M   'P 1'
#
loop_
_entity.id
_entity.type
_entity.pdbx_description
1 polymer ?
#
loop_
_entity_poly.entity_id
_entity_poly.type
_entity_poly.pdbx_seq_one_letter_code
_entity_poly.pdbx_strand_id
1 'polypeptide(L)'
;VTVTGTPTHSDFNYYTDPQEFQGFRFADMDPLKWQMTALNPEYMLFGLGRHACPGRFFAVAEMKAIVARILLNYDIKLTDEEAGRPKDVWFTGLFITPTIKARISLKKRGN
;
A
#
# COMPACT_ATOMS: atom_id res chain seq x y z
N VAL A 1 2.42 -24.77 4.64
CA VAL A 1 2.63 -23.73 5.68
C VAL A 1 1.92 -22.48 5.20
N THR A 2 0.86 -22.07 5.89
CA THR A 2 0.20 -20.79 5.62
C THR A 2 0.93 -19.73 6.43
N VAL A 3 1.53 -18.75 5.76
CA VAL A 3 2.16 -17.61 6.44
C VAL A 3 1.18 -16.45 6.38
N THR A 4 0.86 -15.87 7.53
CA THR A 4 -0.05 -14.73 7.62
C THR A 4 0.74 -13.45 7.40
N GLY A 5 0.39 -12.69 6.35
CA GLY A 5 1.06 -11.42 6.04
C GLY A 5 0.85 -10.35 7.12
N THR A 6 -0.39 -10.19 7.57
CA THR A 6 -0.77 -9.13 8.52
C THR A 6 0.05 -9.14 9.81
N PRO A 7 0.22 -10.27 10.53
CA PRO A 7 1.03 -10.29 11.76
C PRO A 7 2.49 -9.91 11.53
N THR A 8 3.07 -10.26 10.37
CA THR A 8 4.45 -9.86 10.05
C THR A 8 4.53 -8.37 9.74
N HIS A 9 3.57 -7.84 8.97
CA HIS A 9 3.51 -6.42 8.61
C HIS A 9 3.27 -5.50 9.81
N SER A 10 2.68 -6.05 10.88
CA SER A 10 2.40 -5.32 12.12
C SER A 10 3.31 -5.69 13.31
N ASP A 11 4.40 -6.42 13.06
CA ASP A 11 5.28 -6.90 14.13
C ASP A 11 6.22 -5.77 14.61
N PHE A 12 6.19 -5.51 15.92
CA PHE A 12 7.04 -4.51 16.57
C PHE A 12 8.52 -4.89 16.55
N ASN A 13 8.85 -6.16 16.31
CA ASN A 13 10.24 -6.61 16.15
C ASN A 13 10.86 -6.17 14.82
N TYR A 14 10.04 -5.92 13.79
CA TYR A 14 10.50 -5.49 12.46
C TYR A 14 10.26 -4.00 12.19
N TYR A 15 9.24 -3.41 12.81
CA TYR A 15 8.83 -2.03 12.53
C TYR A 15 8.63 -1.22 13.80
N THR A 16 9.20 -0.03 13.85
CA THR A 16 8.83 1.00 14.84
C THR A 16 7.45 1.55 14.49
N ASP A 17 6.52 1.56 15.45
CA ASP A 17 5.13 2.02 15.27
C ASP A 17 4.46 1.42 14.01
N PRO A 18 4.28 0.08 13.94
CA PRO A 18 3.76 -0.61 12.76
C PRO A 18 2.34 -0.18 12.36
N GLN A 19 1.58 0.38 13.32
CA GLN A 19 0.22 0.85 13.09
C GLN A 19 0.16 2.24 12.45
N GLU A 20 1.29 2.96 12.42
CA GLU A 20 1.39 4.30 11.86
C GLU A 20 1.91 4.27 10.42
N PHE A 21 1.24 5.05 9.57
CA PHE A 21 1.68 5.23 8.19
C PHE A 21 2.90 6.16 8.14
N GLN A 22 4.06 5.60 7.80
CA GLN A 22 5.31 6.33 7.63
C GLN A 22 5.76 6.28 6.17
N GLY A 23 5.51 7.37 5.42
CA GLY A 23 5.75 7.42 3.97
C GLY A 23 7.21 7.18 3.54
N PHE A 24 8.18 7.48 4.40
CA PHE A 24 9.62 7.32 4.13
C PHE A 24 10.26 6.15 4.88
N ARG A 25 9.47 5.28 5.52
CA ARG A 25 9.96 4.15 6.34
C ARG A 25 11.05 3.33 5.67
N PHE A 26 10.96 3.14 4.35
CA PHE A 26 11.85 2.29 3.57
C PHE A 26 12.86 3.07 2.71
N ALA A 27 12.89 4.41 2.80
CA ALA A 27 13.66 5.25 1.88
C ALA A 27 15.19 5.08 2.05
N ASP A 28 15.65 4.94 3.29
CA ASP A 28 17.09 4.82 3.63
C ASP A 28 17.55 3.36 3.82
N MET A 29 16.67 2.39 3.54
CA MET A 29 17.01 0.97 3.65
C MET A 29 17.64 0.44 2.37
N ASP A 30 18.20 -0.78 2.42
CA ASP A 30 18.77 -1.45 1.25
C ASP A 30 17.75 -1.51 0.09
N PRO A 31 18.02 -0.81 -1.04
CA PRO A 31 17.08 -0.69 -2.14
C PRO A 31 16.80 -2.02 -2.85
N LEU A 32 17.70 -3.00 -2.78
CA LEU A 32 17.49 -4.31 -3.39
C LEU A 32 16.58 -5.20 -2.54
N LYS A 33 16.71 -5.12 -1.21
CA LYS A 33 15.88 -5.86 -0.24
C LYS A 33 14.49 -5.26 -0.08
N TRP A 34 14.38 -3.92 -0.08
CA TRP A 34 13.16 -3.18 0.27
C TRP A 34 12.41 -2.57 -0.92
N GLN A 35 12.83 -2.87 -2.16
CA GLN A 35 12.00 -2.56 -3.32
C GLN A 35 10.63 -3.25 -3.22
N MET A 36 9.60 -2.57 -3.71
CA MET A 36 8.20 -3.04 -3.61
C MET A 36 7.97 -4.42 -4.27
N THR A 37 8.78 -4.80 -5.26
CA THR A 37 8.71 -6.10 -5.97
C THR A 37 9.56 -7.20 -5.33
N ALA A 38 10.33 -6.89 -4.28
CA ALA A 38 11.16 -7.87 -3.60
C ALA A 38 10.32 -8.88 -2.84
N LEU A 39 10.83 -10.10 -2.74
CA LEU A 39 10.28 -11.15 -1.90
C LEU A 39 11.09 -11.15 -0.61
N ASN A 40 10.54 -10.51 0.43
CA ASN A 40 11.19 -10.36 1.74
C ASN A 40 10.35 -11.09 2.80
N PRO A 41 10.93 -12.02 3.60
CA PRO A 41 10.21 -12.64 4.71
C PRO A 41 9.72 -11.65 5.76
N GLU A 42 10.36 -10.48 5.88
CA GLU A 42 9.94 -9.40 6.79
C GLU A 42 8.80 -8.56 6.19
N TYR A 43 8.53 -8.65 4.88
CA TYR A 43 7.46 -7.93 4.20
C TYR A 43 6.86 -8.72 3.03
N MET A 44 5.87 -9.56 3.33
CA MET A 44 5.33 -10.56 2.41
C MET A 44 4.12 -10.11 1.58
N LEU A 45 4.21 -8.96 0.88
CA LEU A 45 3.09 -8.45 0.08
C LEU A 45 2.71 -9.38 -1.09
N PHE A 46 3.70 -9.99 -1.73
CA PHE A 46 3.53 -10.84 -2.91
C PHE A 46 3.76 -12.33 -2.64
N GLY A 47 3.73 -12.76 -1.37
CA GLY A 47 4.08 -14.12 -0.97
C GLY A 47 5.59 -14.40 -1.07
N LEU A 48 5.98 -15.69 -0.99
CA LEU A 48 7.38 -16.14 -0.99
C LEU A 48 7.57 -17.43 -1.79
N GLY A 49 8.81 -17.66 -2.23
CA GLY A 49 9.23 -18.91 -2.86
C GLY A 49 8.47 -19.23 -4.16
N ARG A 50 8.16 -20.52 -4.36
CA ARG A 50 7.48 -21.02 -5.58
C ARG A 50 6.08 -20.44 -5.79
N HIS A 51 5.44 -19.97 -4.73
CA HIS A 51 4.07 -19.42 -4.77
C HIS A 51 4.05 -17.89 -4.74
N ALA A 52 5.21 -17.24 -4.90
CA ALA A 52 5.25 -15.80 -5.02
C ALA A 52 4.46 -15.33 -6.25
N CYS A 53 3.75 -14.21 -6.12
CA CYS A 53 2.94 -13.64 -7.17
C CYS A 53 3.81 -13.33 -8.41
N PRO A 54 3.55 -13.97 -9.56
CA PRO A 54 4.31 -13.70 -10.79
C PRO A 54 3.99 -12.29 -11.34
N GLY A 55 2.80 -11.76 -11.05
CA GLY A 55 2.34 -10.45 -11.50
C GLY A 55 2.91 -9.25 -10.75
N ARG A 56 3.75 -9.45 -9.72
CA ARG A 56 4.24 -8.35 -8.85
C ARG A 56 4.93 -7.21 -9.60
N PHE A 57 5.68 -7.52 -10.64
CA PHE A 57 6.37 -6.50 -11.44
C PHE A 57 5.39 -5.63 -12.21
N PHE A 58 4.40 -6.27 -12.82
CA PHE A 58 3.34 -5.59 -13.56
C PHE A 58 2.49 -4.74 -12.61
N ALA A 59 2.04 -5.30 -11.49
CA ALA A 59 1.23 -4.59 -10.49
C ALA A 59 1.94 -3.33 -9.95
N VAL A 60 3.23 -3.42 -9.64
CA VAL A 60 4.01 -2.26 -9.17
C VAL A 60 4.19 -1.21 -10.27
N ALA A 61 4.43 -1.64 -11.51
CA ALA A 61 4.56 -0.70 -12.63
C ALA A 61 3.23 0.03 -12.91
N GLU A 62 2.11 -0.70 -12.92
CA GLU A 62 0.77 -0.15 -13.10
C GLU A 62 0.40 0.82 -11.98
N MET A 63 0.64 0.43 -10.71
CA MET A 63 0.36 1.29 -9.56
C MET A 63 1.17 2.60 -9.62
N LYS A 64 2.46 2.53 -9.97
CA LYS A 64 3.29 3.73 -10.16
C LYS A 64 2.74 4.62 -11.28
N ALA A 65 2.31 4.04 -12.39
CA ALA A 65 1.74 4.80 -13.50
C ALA A 65 0.42 5.50 -13.10
N ILE A 66 -0.47 4.81 -12.39
CA ILE A 66 -1.73 5.37 -11.88
C ILE A 66 -1.45 6.52 -10.91
N VAL A 67 -0.59 6.31 -9.90
CA VAL A 67 -0.26 7.33 -8.90
C VAL A 67 0.43 8.53 -9.56
N ALA A 68 1.39 8.32 -10.45
CA ALA A 68 2.04 9.41 -11.17
C ALA A 68 1.05 10.20 -12.03
N ARG A 69 0.13 9.53 -12.74
CA ARG A 69 -0.91 10.19 -13.53
C ARG A 69 -1.78 11.08 -12.66
N ILE A 70 -2.22 10.56 -11.53
CA ILE A 70 -3.04 11.29 -10.57
C ILE A 70 -2.27 12.51 -10.03
N LEU A 71 -1.05 12.31 -9.51
CA LEU A 71 -0.24 13.36 -8.90
C LEU A 71 0.14 14.48 -9.87
N LEU A 72 0.33 14.17 -11.16
CA LEU A 72 0.71 15.17 -12.16
C LEU A 72 -0.49 15.94 -12.72
N ASN A 73 -1.67 15.33 -12.78
CA ASN A 73 -2.80 15.86 -13.57
C ASN A 73 -4.02 16.25 -12.73
N TYR A 74 -4.08 15.90 -11.44
CA TYR A 74 -5.26 16.12 -10.61
C TYR A 74 -4.92 16.68 -9.24
N ASP A 75 -5.74 17.62 -8.76
CA ASP A 75 -5.88 17.94 -7.35
C ASP A 75 -6.87 16.98 -6.71
N ILE A 76 -6.43 16.32 -5.64
CA ILE A 76 -7.24 15.39 -4.85
C ILE A 76 -7.50 16.01 -3.50
N LYS A 77 -8.75 15.95 -3.04
CA LYS A 77 -9.10 16.23 -1.65
C LYS A 77 -10.11 15.22 -1.13
N LEU A 78 -10.02 14.89 0.15
CA LEU A 78 -11.12 14.24 0.86
C LEU A 78 -12.28 15.25 0.92
N THR A 79 -13.50 14.80 0.62
CA THR A 79 -14.66 15.71 0.69
C THR A 79 -15.03 16.08 2.12
N ASP A 80 -14.62 15.25 3.07
CA ASP A 80 -14.75 15.45 4.50
C ASP A 80 -13.34 15.38 5.08
N GLU A 81 -12.71 16.56 5.21
CA GLU A 81 -11.33 16.67 5.69
C GLU A 81 -11.22 16.31 7.19
N GLU A 82 -12.30 16.51 7.97
CA GLU A 82 -12.34 16.19 9.40
C GLU A 82 -12.51 14.69 9.66
N ALA A 83 -13.17 13.95 8.77
CA ALA A 83 -13.30 12.50 8.88
C ALA A 83 -11.97 11.73 8.71
N GLY A 84 -10.93 12.38 8.15
CA GLY A 84 -9.61 11.79 7.99
C GLY A 84 -9.56 10.56 7.08
N ARG A 85 -8.62 9.64 7.34
CA ARG A 85 -8.47 8.41 6.55
C ARG A 85 -9.72 7.52 6.69
N PRO A 86 -10.34 7.07 5.59
CA PRO A 86 -11.44 6.11 5.64
C PRO A 86 -11.09 4.85 6.44
N LYS A 87 -12.01 4.39 7.29
CA LYS A 87 -11.81 3.16 8.08
C LYS A 87 -11.67 1.94 7.18
N ASP A 88 -10.79 1.04 7.60
CA ASP A 88 -10.55 -0.25 6.97
C ASP A 88 -11.78 -1.17 7.11
N VAL A 89 -12.12 -1.87 6.04
CA VAL A 89 -13.19 -2.86 5.96
C VAL A 89 -12.59 -4.16 5.46
N TRP A 90 -12.86 -5.25 6.18
CA TRP A 90 -12.45 -6.59 5.78
C TRP A 90 -13.41 -7.13 4.73
N PHE A 91 -12.93 -7.31 3.51
CA PHE A 91 -13.63 -7.99 2.43
C PHE A 91 -13.19 -9.45 2.38
N THR A 92 -14.17 -10.35 2.55
CA THR A 92 -14.00 -11.82 2.54
C THR A 92 -12.91 -12.37 3.47
N GLY A 93 -12.51 -11.60 4.49
CA GLY A 93 -11.45 -11.97 5.45
C GLY A 93 -10.03 -11.97 4.88
N LEU A 94 -9.84 -11.61 3.61
CA LEU A 94 -8.56 -11.70 2.90
C LEU A 94 -8.06 -10.34 2.41
N PHE A 95 -8.97 -9.42 2.10
CA PHE A 95 -8.63 -8.11 1.56
C PHE A 95 -9.08 -7.01 2.50
N ILE A 96 -8.22 -6.01 2.70
CA ILE A 96 -8.55 -4.80 3.44
C ILE A 96 -8.84 -3.71 2.41
N THR A 97 -10.05 -3.16 2.44
CA THR A 97 -10.47 -2.06 1.56
C THR A 97 -10.92 -0.87 2.39
N PRO A 98 -10.81 0.37 1.88
CA PRO A 98 -11.45 1.51 2.53
C PRO A 98 -12.98 1.37 2.45
N THR A 99 -13.69 1.96 3.40
CA THR A 99 -15.16 2.04 3.31
C THR A 99 -15.62 2.70 2.01
N ILE A 100 -16.59 2.08 1.34
CA ILE A 100 -17.18 2.57 0.09
C ILE A 100 -17.95 3.90 0.24
N LYS A 101 -18.15 4.35 1.48
CA LYS A 101 -18.80 5.63 1.80
C LYS A 101 -17.85 6.82 1.66
N ALA A 102 -16.54 6.59 1.66
CA ALA A 102 -15.57 7.64 1.50
C ALA A 102 -15.68 8.27 0.12
N ARG A 103 -15.68 9.60 0.08
CA ARG A 103 -15.74 10.37 -1.16
C ARG A 103 -14.48 11.21 -1.29
N ILE A 104 -13.95 11.24 -2.50
CA ILE A 104 -12.83 12.09 -2.89
C ILE A 104 -13.30 13.03 -4.00
N SER A 105 -12.79 14.25 -3.99
CA SER A 105 -12.92 15.18 -5.11
C SER A 105 -11.66 15.10 -5.97
N LEU A 106 -11.85 15.08 -7.28
CA LEU A 106 -10.77 15.10 -8.27
C LEU A 106 -10.99 16.29 -9.19
N LYS A 107 -10.07 17.25 -9.18
CA LYS A 107 -10.06 18.39 -10.11
C LYS A 107 -8.87 18.27 -11.04
N LYS A 108 -9.09 18.26 -12.36
CA LYS A 108 -8.01 18.24 -13.34
C LYS A 108 -7.22 19.55 -13.28
N ARG A 109 -5.88 19.48 -13.24
CA ARG A 109 -4.99 20.64 -13.33
C ARG A 109 -4.79 21.03 -14.79
N GLY A 110 -4.86 22.33 -15.09
CA GLY A 110 -4.58 22.86 -16.43
C GLY A 110 -5.77 22.89 -17.41
N ASN A 111 -7.01 22.97 -16.90
CA ASN A 111 -8.17 23.45 -17.65
C ASN A 111 -8.75 24.68 -16.93
#